data_AF-A0A925NXX0-F1
#
_entry.id   AF-A0A925NXX0-F1
#
_cell.length_a   1.000
_cell.length_b   1.000
_cell.length_c   1.000
_cell.angle_alpha   90.00
_cell.angle_beta   90.00
_cell.angle_gamma   90.00
#
_symmetry.space_group_name_H-M   'P 1'
#
loop_
_entity.id
_entity.type
_entity.pdbx_description
1 polymer ?
#
loop_
_entity_poly.entity_id
_entity_poly.type
_entity_poly.pdbx_seq_one_letter_code
_entity_poly.pdbx_strand_id
1 'polypeptide(L)' 'MKLNMRRFVVGFRAPRVVARFGPVRLVETRRGAFEVQGGAASDVVQAKEWISLFMHEATLRASPG' A
#
# COMPACT_ATOMS: atom_id res chain seq x y z
N MET A 1 -37.45 16.94 -19.06
CA MET A 1 -36.08 17.13 -18.55
C MET A 1 -35.61 15.79 -17.96
N LYS A 2 -34.76 15.03 -18.68
CA LYS A 2 -34.24 13.73 -18.22
C LYS A 2 -32.71 13.85 -18.10
N LEU A 3 -32.21 13.87 -16.87
CA LEU A 3 -30.78 13.89 -16.60
C LEU A 3 -30.25 12.46 -16.76
N ASN A 4 -29.52 12.18 -17.85
CA ASN A 4 -28.84 10.90 -18.05
C ASN A 4 -27.58 10.87 -17.19
N MET A 5 -27.66 10.19 -16.05
CA MET A 5 -26.50 9.95 -15.19
C MET A 5 -25.61 8.87 -15.82
N ARG A 6 -24.57 9.30 -16.54
CA ARG A 6 -23.50 8.41 -16.98
C ARG A 6 -22.77 7.89 -15.75
N ARG A 7 -22.89 6.60 -15.50
CA ARG A 7 -22.19 5.86 -14.44
C ARG A 7 -20.69 6.08 -14.61
N PHE A 8 -20.10 6.91 -13.76
CA PHE A 8 -18.64 7.04 -13.67
C PHE A 8 -18.11 5.70 -13.15
N VAL A 9 -17.44 4.94 -14.01
CA VAL A 9 -16.56 3.86 -13.56
C VAL A 9 -15.41 4.56 -12.85
N VAL A 10 -15.49 4.63 -11.52
CA VAL A 10 -14.35 5.03 -10.70
C VAL A 10 -13.26 3.99 -10.93
N GLY A 11 -12.29 4.32 -11.78
CA GLY A 11 -11.23 3.41 -12.19
C GLY A 11 -10.55 2.83 -10.96
N PHE A 12 -10.55 1.51 -10.83
CA PHE A 12 -9.81 0.84 -9.77
C PHE A 12 -8.30 0.97 -10.06
N ARG A 13 -7.65 2.07 -9.63
CA ARG A 13 -6.18 2.13 -9.63
C ARG A 13 -5.62 1.07 -8.67
N ALA A 14 -4.87 0.10 -9.19
CA ALA A 14 -4.21 -0.90 -8.36
C ALA A 14 -3.29 -0.22 -7.32
N PRO A 15 -3.06 -0.82 -6.13
CA PRO A 15 -2.07 -0.34 -5.18
C PRO A 15 -0.70 -0.19 -5.85
N ARG A 16 -0.01 0.90 -5.56
CA ARG A 16 1.32 1.15 -6.14
C ARG A 16 2.37 0.44 -5.29
N VAL A 17 3.22 -0.38 -5.90
CA VAL A 17 4.39 -0.94 -5.20
C VAL A 17 5.44 0.15 -5.07
N VAL A 18 5.90 0.39 -3.85
CA VAL A 18 6.92 1.40 -3.49
C VAL A 18 8.30 0.74 -3.40
N ALA A 19 8.37 -0.42 -2.75
CA ALA A 19 9.61 -1.17 -2.55
C ALA A 19 9.36 -2.69 -2.45
N ARG A 20 10.42 -3.48 -2.68
CA ARG A 20 10.43 -4.93 -2.58
C ARG A 20 11.65 -5.41 -1.79
N PHE A 21 11.41 -6.32 -0.85
CA PHE A 21 12.44 -6.96 -0.01
C PHE A 21 12.21 -8.46 -0.04
N GLY A 22 12.84 -9.15 -1.00
CA GLY A 22 12.56 -10.57 -1.25
C GLY A 22 11.05 -10.84 -1.46
N PRO A 23 10.40 -11.64 -0.58
CA PRO A 23 8.97 -11.94 -0.68
C PRO A 23 8.04 -10.80 -0.22
N VAL A 24 8.59 -9.76 0.42
CA VAL A 24 7.83 -8.62 0.97
C VAL A 24 7.69 -7.50 -0.05
N ARG A 25 6.51 -6.88 -0.09
CA ARG A 25 6.23 -5.66 -0.84
C ARG A 25 5.71 -4.57 0.10
N LEU A 26 6.26 -3.37 -0.03
CA LEU A 26 5.64 -2.15 0.49
C LEU A 26 4.72 -1.59 -0.58
N VAL A 27 3.44 -1.45 -0.27
CA VAL A 27 2.45 -0.87 -1.19
C VAL A 27 1.84 0.40 -0.62
N GLU A 28 1.67 1.39 -1.47
CA GLU A 28 0.89 2.58 -1.20
C GLU A 28 -0.56 2.35 -1.64
N THR A 29 -1.47 2.47 -0.67
CA THR A 29 -2.91 2.39 -0.88
C THR A 29 -3.45 3.71 -1.42
N ARG A 30 -4.66 3.69 -1.99
CA ARG A 30 -5.31 4.93 -2.50
C ARG A 30 -5.57 6.00 -1.43
N ARG A 31 -5.48 5.65 -0.15
CA ARG A 31 -5.67 6.58 0.97
C ARG A 31 -4.36 7.25 1.42
N GLY A 32 -3.27 7.06 0.68
CA GLY A 32 -1.94 7.55 1.06
C GLY A 32 -1.33 6.78 2.24
N ALA A 33 -1.94 5.65 2.62
CA ALA A 33 -1.44 4.77 3.67
C ALA A 33 -0.56 3.68 3.07
N PHE A 34 0.43 3.22 3.84
CA PHE A 34 1.37 2.20 3.41
C PHE A 34 1.06 0.86 4.08
N GLU A 35 1.17 -0.22 3.33
CA GLU A 35 1.00 -1.59 3.81
C GLU A 35 2.20 -2.44 3.43
N VAL A 36 2.66 -3.26 4.36
CA VAL A 36 3.65 -4.30 4.12
C VAL A 36 2.90 -5.60 3.83
N GLN A 37 3.13 -6.20 2.67
CA GLN A 37 2.42 -7.38 2.20
C GLN A 37 3.40 -8.51 1.86
N GLY A 38 3.08 -9.73 2.32
CA GLY A 38 3.88 -10.93 2.11
C GLY A 38 5.06 -11.08 3.07
N GLY A 39 5.81 -12.16 2.90
CA GLY A 39 6.96 -12.53 3.73
C GLY A 39 6.61 -13.12 5.10
N ALA A 40 7.64 -13.58 5.80
CA ALA A 40 7.55 -13.98 7.20
C ALA A 40 7.61 -12.76 8.13
N ALA A 41 7.30 -12.96 9.41
CA ALA A 41 7.36 -11.88 10.41
C ALA A 41 8.73 -11.18 10.46
N SER A 42 9.84 -11.92 10.25
CA SER A 42 11.19 -11.37 10.16
C SER A 42 11.38 -10.43 8.98
N ASP A 43 10.77 -10.74 7.83
CA ASP A 43 10.89 -9.91 6.63
C ASP A 43 10.09 -8.62 6.78
N VAL A 44 8.95 -8.68 7.50
CA VAL A 44 8.17 -7.50 7.88
C VAL A 44 8.97 -6.57 8.80
N VAL A 45 9.76 -7.11 9.72
CA VAL A 45 10.63 -6.30 10.60
C VAL A 45 11.68 -5.57 9.78
N GLN A 46 12.38 -6.26 8.87
CA GLN A 46 13.38 -5.62 8.00
C GLN A 46 12.77 -4.52 7.11
N ALA A 47 11.57 -4.75 6.57
CA ALA A 47 10.85 -3.72 5.81
C ALA A 47 10.54 -2.50 6.68
N LYS A 48 10.11 -2.70 7.93
CA LYS A 48 9.85 -1.59 8.88
C LYS A 48 11.12 -0.82 9.22
N GLU A 49 12.24 -1.51 9.47
CA GLU A 49 13.53 -0.86 9.73
C GLU A 49 13.97 0.01 8.56
N TRP A 50 13.87 -0.52 7.33
CA TRP A 50 14.18 0.26 6.12
C TRP A 50 13.26 1.49 5.99
N ILE A 51 11.95 1.34 6.24
CA ILE A 51 10.99 2.44 6.20
C ILE A 51 11.35 3.51 7.24
N SER A 52 11.75 3.12 8.45
CA SER A 52 12.20 4.08 9.47
C SER A 52 13.46 4.85 9.05
N LEU A 53 14.34 4.24 8.26
CA LEU A 53 15.57 4.89 7.78
C LEU A 53 15.34 5.82 6.57
N PHE A 54 14.47 5.42 5.65
CA PHE A 54 14.37 6.06 4.33
C PHE A 54 13.02 6.69 4.01
N MET A 55 11.97 6.39 4.79
CA MET A 55 10.60 6.81 4.54
C MET A 55 9.83 7.08 5.84
N HIS A 56 10.43 7.84 6.74
CA HIS A 56 9.93 8.08 8.11
C HIS A 56 8.55 8.76 8.17
N GLU A 57 8.11 9.40 7.10
CA GLU A 57 6.76 9.99 6.95
C GLU A 57 5.67 8.94 6.65
N ALA A 58 6.04 7.71 6.33
CA ALA A 58 5.08 6.66 6.00
C ALA A 58 4.27 6.23 7.23
N THR A 59 2.95 6.40 7.16
CA THR A 59 2.03 5.81 8.13
C THR A 59 1.72 4.37 7.74
N LEU A 60 2.30 3.42 8.47
CA LEU A 60 2.06 1.99 8.24
C LEU A 60 0.75 1.53 8.86
N ARG A 61 -0.06 0.84 8.06
CA ARG A 61 -1.23 0.10 8.55
C ARG A 61 -0.87 -1.37 8.69
N ALA A 62 -1.22 -1.93 9.85
CA ALA A 62 -1.25 -3.38 9.99
C ALA A 62 -2.38 -3.91 9.09
N SER A 63 -2.02 -4.63 8.03
CA SER A 63 -3.00 -5.41 7.29
C SER A 63 -3.23 -6.70 8.06
N PRO A 64 -4.45 -7.00 8.52
CA PRO A 64 -4.77 -8.32 9.06
C PRO A 64 -4.66 -9.30 7.89
N GLY A 65 -3.60 -10.09 7.89
CA GLY A 65 -3.45 -11.26 7.01
C GLY A 65 -4.32 -12.41 7.48
#